data_AF-A0A1I6V5M1-F1
#
_entry.id   AF-A0A1I6V5M1-F1
#
_cell.length_a   1.000
_cell.length_b   1.000
_cell.length_c   1.000
_cell.angle_alpha   90.00
_cell.angle_beta   90.00
_cell.angle_gamma   90.00
#
_symmetry.space_group_name_H-M   'P 1'
#
loop_
_entity.id
_entity.type
_entity.pdbx_description
1 polymer ?
#
loop_
_entity_poly.entity_id
_entity_poly.type
_entity_poly.pdbx_seq_one_letter_code
_entity_poly.pdbx_strand_id
1 'polypeptide(L)'
;MKTQIHDLRKVRMWYEVKELSSNPGNSDSKIAKKLGVDRRTVSRYKKMSEEEFHEFSMKQRVYELVLSPYYPDVLSLLSIDNGLPAAVIEETHTYTRISAASFKVSCG
;
A
#
# COMPACT_ATOMS: atom_id res chain seq x y z
N MET A 1 -14.03 5.78 -14.47
CA MET A 1 -13.31 4.73 -15.24
C MET A 1 -11.88 5.21 -15.55
N LYS A 2 -10.87 4.82 -14.76
CA LYS A 2 -9.44 5.15 -15.00
C LYS A 2 -8.57 3.90 -15.25
N THR A 3 -9.18 2.72 -15.24
CA THR A 3 -8.50 1.43 -15.07
C THR A 3 -7.81 0.94 -16.35
N GLN A 4 -8.34 1.27 -17.53
CA GLN A 4 -7.86 0.71 -18.80
C GLN A 4 -6.51 1.31 -19.27
N ILE A 5 -6.29 2.61 -19.10
CA ILE A 5 -5.08 3.30 -19.62
C ILE A 5 -3.83 2.89 -18.83
N HIS A 6 -3.96 2.65 -17.52
CA HIS A 6 -2.83 2.29 -16.67
C HIS A 6 -2.34 0.86 -16.94
N ASP A 7 -3.25 -0.02 -17.36
CA ASP A 7 -2.93 -1.41 -17.70
C ASP A 7 -2.13 -1.50 -19.00
N LEU A 8 -2.56 -0.76 -20.03
CA LEU A 8 -1.87 -0.70 -21.33
C LEU A 8 -0.41 -0.23 -21.23
N ARG A 9 -0.12 0.71 -20.31
CA ARG A 9 1.26 1.19 -20.09
C ARG A 9 2.16 0.11 -19.49
N LYS A 10 1.65 -0.67 -18.53
CA LYS A 10 2.42 -1.78 -17.94
C LYS A 10 2.68 -2.87 -18.97
N VAL A 11 1.66 -3.22 -19.75
CA VAL A 11 1.76 -4.23 -20.82
C VAL A 11 2.83 -3.83 -21.83
N ARG A 12 2.77 -2.60 -22.36
CA ARG A 12 3.80 -2.07 -23.27
C ARG A 12 5.19 -2.17 -22.65
N MET A 13 5.33 -1.74 -21.39
CA MET A 13 6.62 -1.73 -20.69
C MET A 13 7.18 -3.14 -20.49
N TRP A 14 6.34 -4.15 -20.24
CA TRP A 14 6.79 -5.54 -20.14
C TRP A 14 7.32 -6.07 -21.49
N TYR A 15 6.60 -5.82 -22.59
CA TYR A 15 7.08 -6.21 -23.93
C TYR A 15 8.39 -5.50 -24.30
N GLU A 16 8.51 -4.19 -24.05
CA GLU A 16 9.76 -3.45 -24.30
C GLU A 16 10.94 -4.02 -23.48
N VAL A 17 10.72 -4.40 -22.22
CA VAL A 17 11.75 -5.06 -21.41
C VAL A 17 12.14 -6.41 -22.02
N LYS A 18 11.18 -7.21 -22.49
CA LYS A 18 11.44 -8.50 -23.14
C LYS A 18 12.27 -8.32 -24.41
N GLU A 19 11.86 -7.44 -25.32
CA GLU A 19 12.60 -7.14 -26.55
C GLU A 19 14.04 -6.67 -26.26
N LEU A 20 14.21 -5.72 -25.34
CA LEU A 20 15.55 -5.21 -24.99
C LEU A 20 16.42 -6.26 -24.30
N SER A 21 15.81 -7.20 -23.58
CA SER A 21 16.51 -8.30 -22.92
C SER A 21 16.94 -9.42 -23.86
N SER A 22 16.22 -9.61 -24.97
CA SER A 22 16.59 -10.56 -26.04
C SER A 22 17.83 -10.10 -26.82
N ASN A 23 18.11 -8.79 -26.83
CA ASN A 23 19.29 -8.25 -27.48
C ASN A 23 20.57 -8.54 -26.67
N PRO A 24 21.56 -9.23 -27.25
CA PRO A 24 22.81 -9.54 -26.55
C PRO A 24 23.56 -8.25 -26.16
N GLY A 25 24.07 -8.21 -24.93
CA GLY A 25 24.86 -7.07 -24.41
C GLY A 25 24.07 -5.99 -23.66
N ASN A 26 22.75 -6.15 -23.48
CA ASN A 26 21.98 -5.27 -22.60
C ASN A 26 21.91 -5.80 -21.17
N SER A 27 22.56 -5.09 -20.25
CA SER A 27 22.41 -5.33 -18.81
C SER A 27 21.11 -4.70 -18.28
N ASP A 28 20.57 -5.25 -17.20
CA ASP A 28 19.35 -4.74 -16.55
C ASP A 28 19.45 -3.24 -16.21
N SER A 29 20.63 -2.78 -15.80
CA SER A 29 20.90 -1.36 -15.51
C SER A 29 20.81 -0.46 -16.75
N LYS A 30 21.21 -0.97 -17.92
CA LYS A 30 21.15 -0.23 -19.19
C LYS A 30 19.71 -0.12 -19.68
N ILE A 31 18.95 -1.21 -19.55
CA ILE A 31 17.52 -1.25 -19.87
C ILE A 31 16.74 -0.30 -18.95
N ALA A 32 17.01 -0.36 -17.64
CA ALA A 32 16.40 0.52 -16.64
C ALA A 32 16.62 2.00 -16.96
N LYS A 33 17.86 2.39 -17.29
CA LYS A 33 18.18 3.77 -17.70
C LYS A 33 17.48 4.18 -19.00
N LYS A 34 17.39 3.27 -19.98
CA LYS A 34 16.76 3.56 -21.28
C LYS A 34 15.24 3.75 -21.15
N LEU A 35 14.58 2.93 -20.33
CA LEU A 35 13.13 2.96 -20.14
C LEU A 35 12.69 3.94 -19.04
N GLY A 36 13.61 4.42 -18.20
CA GLY A 36 13.29 5.25 -17.04
C GLY A 36 12.58 4.48 -15.91
N VAL A 37 12.90 3.19 -15.75
CA VAL A 37 12.23 2.28 -14.82
C VAL A 37 13.23 1.75 -13.79
N ASP A 38 12.76 1.41 -12.59
CA ASP A 38 13.59 0.78 -11.57
C ASP A 38 14.20 -0.56 -12.06
N ARG A 39 15.49 -0.77 -11.75
CA ARG A 39 16.23 -1.98 -12.14
C ARG A 39 15.57 -3.27 -11.64
N ARG A 40 14.95 -3.26 -10.45
CA ARG A 40 14.28 -4.45 -9.89
C ARG A 40 13.03 -4.80 -10.70
N THR A 41 12.33 -3.80 -11.22
CA THR A 41 11.19 -4.02 -12.14
C THR A 41 11.65 -4.69 -13.42
N VAL A 42 12.77 -4.24 -14.01
CA VAL A 42 13.37 -4.88 -15.20
C VAL A 42 13.73 -6.34 -14.92
N SER A 43 14.45 -6.60 -13.81
CA SER A 43 14.84 -7.97 -13.44
C SER A 43 13.63 -8.87 -13.20
N ARG A 44 12.57 -8.34 -12.59
CA ARG A 44 11.32 -9.05 -12.38
C ARG A 44 10.61 -9.37 -13.70
N TYR A 45 10.41 -8.39 -14.57
CA TYR A 45 9.73 -8.57 -15.86
C TYR A 45 10.49 -9.51 -16.79
N LYS A 46 11.82 -9.47 -16.75
CA LYS A 46 12.66 -10.41 -17.51
C LYS A 46 12.38 -11.87 -17.14
N LYS A 47 12.24 -12.17 -15.85
CA LYS A 47 11.99 -13.53 -15.34
C LYS A 47 10.54 -13.98 -15.47
N MET A 48 9.61 -13.04 -15.50
CA MET A 48 8.17 -13.30 -15.51
C MET A 48 7.68 -13.80 -16.88
N SER A 49 6.83 -14.84 -16.90
CA SER A 49 6.14 -15.27 -18.12
C SER A 49 5.01 -14.31 -18.50
N GLU A 50 4.39 -14.52 -19.67
CA GLU A 50 3.25 -13.71 -20.09
C GLU A 50 2.03 -13.95 -19.19
N GLU A 51 1.76 -15.21 -18.85
CA GLU A 51 0.67 -15.62 -17.96
C GLU A 51 0.84 -15.02 -16.56
N GLU A 52 2.03 -15.17 -15.98
CA GLU A 52 2.37 -14.58 -14.68
C GLU A 52 2.25 -13.05 -14.69
N PHE A 53 2.57 -12.42 -15.83
CA PHE A 53 2.44 -10.98 -16.00
C PHE A 53 0.96 -10.55 -16.05
N HIS A 54 0.11 -11.28 -16.76
CA HIS A 54 -1.33 -11.03 -16.79
C HIS A 54 -1.93 -11.12 -15.38
N GLU A 55 -1.63 -12.18 -14.63
CA GLU A 55 -2.06 -12.31 -13.24
C GLU A 55 -1.54 -11.17 -12.36
N PHE A 56 -0.27 -10.81 -12.52
CA PHE A 56 0.33 -9.68 -11.80
C PHE A 56 -0.35 -8.34 -12.14
N SER A 57 -0.74 -8.12 -13.40
CA SER A 57 -1.39 -6.88 -13.81
C SER A 57 -2.82 -6.78 -13.29
N MET A 58 -3.56 -7.90 -13.30
CA MET A 58 -4.90 -8.00 -12.74
C MET A 58 -4.93 -7.88 -11.21
N LYS A 59 -3.86 -8.30 -10.53
CA LYS A 59 -3.77 -8.23 -9.07
C LYS A 59 -3.74 -6.77 -8.59
N GLN A 60 -4.85 -6.32 -8.02
CA GLN A 60 -4.91 -5.04 -7.33
C GLN A 60 -4.05 -5.08 -6.06
N ARG A 61 -3.31 -3.99 -5.79
CA ARG A 61 -2.64 -3.83 -4.51
C ARG A 61 -3.71 -3.67 -3.43
N VAL A 62 -3.81 -4.65 -2.55
CA VAL A 62 -4.62 -4.55 -1.34
C VAL A 62 -3.73 -4.00 -0.25
N TYR A 63 -4.04 -2.79 0.21
CA TYR A 63 -3.43 -2.21 1.39
C TYR A 63 -4.33 -2.53 2.57
N GLU A 64 -3.80 -3.24 3.56
CA GLU A 64 -4.49 -3.42 4.83
C GLU A 64 -4.49 -2.08 5.57
N LEU A 65 -5.69 -1.60 5.91
CA LEU A 65 -5.85 -0.40 6.72
C LEU A 65 -5.68 -0.82 8.18
N VAL A 66 -4.45 -0.74 8.69
CA VAL A 66 -4.09 -1.13 10.07
C VAL A 66 -4.96 -0.42 11.11
N LEU A 67 -5.42 0.80 10.80
CA LEU A 67 -6.28 1.59 11.69
C LEU A 67 -7.78 1.35 11.48
N SER A 68 -8.17 0.53 10.49
CA SER A 68 -9.57 0.18 10.22
C SER A 68 -10.33 -0.32 11.46
N PRO A 69 -9.73 -1.11 12.37
CA PRO A 69 -10.44 -1.59 13.55
C PRO A 69 -10.84 -0.49 14.55
N TYR A 70 -10.13 0.65 14.56
CA TYR A 70 -10.37 1.74 15.52
C TYR A 70 -11.40 2.77 15.03
N TYR A 71 -11.83 2.69 13.76
CA TYR A 71 -12.81 3.63 13.19
C TYR A 71 -14.13 3.71 13.96
N PRO A 72 -14.75 2.59 14.40
CA PRO A 72 -16.00 2.64 15.15
C PRO A 72 -15.85 3.40 16.47
N ASP A 73 -14.73 3.20 17.17
CA ASP A 73 -14.45 3.87 18.44
C ASP A 73 -14.33 5.38 18.23
N VAL A 74 -13.52 5.81 17.25
CA VAL A 74 -13.36 7.23 16.89
C VAL A 74 -14.70 7.86 16.49
N LEU A 75 -15.51 7.15 15.70
CA LEU A 75 -16.82 7.62 15.26
C LEU A 75 -17.79 7.79 16.43
N SER A 76 -17.78 6.86 17.39
CA SER A 76 -18.66 6.93 18.57
C SER A 76 -18.36 8.18 19.41
N LEU A 77 -17.10 8.56 19.55
CA LEU A 77 -16.66 9.71 20.33
C LEU A 77 -17.02 11.03 19.64
N LEU A 78 -16.75 11.12 18.34
CA LEU A 78 -17.14 12.27 17.53
C LEU A 78 -18.65 12.47 17.54
N SER A 79 -19.43 11.38 17.58
CA SER A 79 -20.90 11.44 17.65
C SER A 79 -21.41 11.98 18.99
N ILE A 80 -20.65 11.79 20.08
CA ILE A 80 -20.99 12.28 21.43
C ILE A 80 -20.72 13.78 21.55
N ASP A 81 -19.60 14.27 21.01
CA ASP A 81 -19.27 15.69 21.06
C ASP A 81 -18.58 16.15 19.75
N ASN A 82 -19.40 16.72 18.85
CA ASN A 82 -18.95 17.21 17.55
C ASN A 82 -18.09 18.49 17.63
N GLY A 83 -17.87 19.04 18.83
CA GLY A 83 -17.12 20.28 19.04
C GLY A 83 -15.67 20.10 19.49
N LEU A 84 -15.23 18.88 19.80
CA LEU A 84 -13.93 18.65 20.41
C LEU A 84 -12.78 18.67 19.38
N PRO A 85 -11.68 19.38 19.66
CA PRO A 85 -10.45 19.27 18.88
C PRO A 85 -9.91 17.84 18.94
N ALA A 86 -9.31 17.37 17.85
CA ALA A 86 -8.70 16.04 17.76
C ALA A 86 -7.73 15.73 18.93
N ALA A 87 -7.00 16.75 19.41
CA ALA A 87 -6.08 16.63 20.54
C ALA A 87 -6.79 16.20 21.86
N VAL A 88 -8.02 16.66 22.09
CA VAL A 88 -8.79 16.35 23.31
C VAL A 88 -9.34 14.92 23.25
N ILE A 89 -9.69 14.45 22.06
CA ILE A 89 -10.17 13.07 21.83
C ILE A 89 -9.03 12.07 22.14
N GLU A 90 -7.80 12.36 21.73
CA GLU A 90 -6.63 11.54 22.08
C GLU A 90 -6.34 11.57 23.59
N GLU A 91 -6.51 12.72 24.24
CA GLU A 91 -6.25 12.88 25.67
C GLU A 91 -7.26 12.08 26.54
N THR A 92 -8.55 12.07 26.17
CA THR A 92 -9.55 11.25 26.87
C THR A 92 -9.22 9.75 26.82
N HIS A 93 -8.64 9.24 25.73
CA HIS A 93 -8.23 7.83 25.60
C HIS A 93 -7.12 7.43 26.57
N THR A 94 -6.26 8.38 26.93
CA THR A 94 -5.20 8.13 27.92
C THR A 94 -5.76 8.09 29.34
N TYR A 95 -6.72 8.97 29.67
CA TYR A 95 -7.29 9.08 31.01
C TYR A 95 -8.23 7.93 31.38
N THR A 96 -9.08 7.45 30.47
CA THR A 96 -9.94 6.27 30.75
C THR A 96 -9.11 5.01 30.95
N ARG A 97 -8.01 4.83 30.20
CA ARG A 97 -7.07 3.71 30.40
C ARG A 97 -6.34 3.78 31.75
N ILE A 98 -5.93 4.97 32.18
CA ILE A 98 -5.28 5.17 33.48
C ILE A 98 -6.27 4.92 34.63
N SER A 99 -7.50 5.43 34.55
CA SER A 99 -8.49 5.24 35.63
C SER A 99 -8.97 3.78 35.77
N ALA A 100 -9.14 3.06 34.65
CA ALA A 100 -9.52 1.65 34.68
C ALA A 100 -8.39 0.75 35.21
N ALA A 101 -7.12 1.11 34.96
CA ALA A 101 -5.97 0.43 35.55
C ALA A 101 -5.86 0.71 37.06
N SER A 102 -6.08 1.95 37.50
CA SER A 102 -6.05 2.32 38.92
C SER A 102 -7.20 1.71 39.73
N PHE A 103 -8.40 1.55 39.16
CA PHE A 103 -9.53 0.92 39.85
C PHE A 103 -9.31 -0.58 40.10
N LYS A 104 -8.60 -1.28 39.19
CA LYS A 104 -8.29 -2.71 39.32
C LYS A 104 -7.24 -3.02 40.41
N VAL A 105 -6.35 -2.07 40.73
CA VAL A 105 -5.31 -2.22 41.76
C VAL A 105 -5.89 -2.05 43.17
N SER A 106 -7.03 -1.38 43.33
CA SER A 106 -7.61 -1.08 44.65
C SER A 106 -8.66 -2.11 45.13
N CYS A 107 -9.02 -3.10 44.31
CA CYS A 107 -9.97 -4.16 44.63
C CYS A 107 -9.35 -5.57 44.58
N GLY A 108 -8.07 -5.68 44.97
CA GLY A 108 -7.35 -6.95 45.15
C GLY A 108 -6.89 -7.12 46.59
#